data_AF-A0A1B8Q7C0-F1
#
_entry.id   AF-A0A1B8Q7C0-F1
#
_cell.length_a   1.000
_cell.length_b   1.000
_cell.length_c   1.000
_cell.angle_alpha   90.00
_cell.angle_beta   90.00
_cell.angle_gamma   90.00
#
_symmetry.space_group_name_H-M   'P 1'
#
loop_
_entity.id
_entity.type
_entity.pdbx_description
1 polymer ?
#
loop_
_entity_poly.entity_id
_entity_poly.type
_entity_poly.pdbx_seq_one_letter_code
_entity_poly.pdbx_strand_id
1 'polypeptide(L)'
;MNFFTANPIDKLFSLLSLSHFTEFYYDDNSVMQREQLFVLQDVQNAQKNKSAPKVHAYISEDTHGGKHVINMSFMVEKVDGLHFANYHDDNIKPTDGLWQETCLECFIGLADGGYIEMNIAPDGRYALYHFSEYRTPATPIQTDKVTLSWRADDNDNVLVYERHVSLDVSAVAELLPEQTLINPCAILNIKGDLHYFAVSSAPVSDFHDKAFWQKW
;
A
#
# COMPACT_ATOMS: atom_id res chain seq x y z
N MET A 1 -11.07 -13.78 -19.36
CA MET A 1 -10.37 -13.12 -18.24
C MET A 1 -9.48 -14.17 -17.62
N ASN A 2 -8.16 -14.00 -17.72
CA ASN A 2 -7.21 -14.93 -17.11
C ASN A 2 -7.22 -14.67 -15.61
N PHE A 3 -7.90 -15.55 -14.88
CA PHE A 3 -7.89 -15.62 -13.43
C PHE A 3 -6.44 -15.77 -12.97
N PHE A 4 -6.02 -14.92 -12.03
CA PHE A 4 -4.70 -14.98 -11.41
C PHE A 4 -4.29 -16.41 -11.10
N THR A 5 -3.17 -16.84 -11.67
CA THR A 5 -2.32 -17.80 -10.98
C THR A 5 -1.55 -17.00 -9.94
N ALA A 6 -2.11 -16.87 -8.73
CA ALA A 6 -1.29 -16.62 -7.56
C ALA A 6 -0.09 -17.57 -7.65
N ASN A 7 1.13 -17.06 -7.48
CA ASN A 7 2.30 -17.91 -7.45
C ASN A 7 2.04 -19.01 -6.40
N PRO A 8 1.97 -20.31 -6.78
CA PRO A 8 1.33 -21.38 -5.97
C PRO A 8 2.07 -21.73 -4.66
N ILE A 9 3.01 -20.90 -4.23
CA ILE A 9 3.92 -21.18 -3.13
C ILE A 9 3.41 -20.58 -1.81
N ASP A 10 2.63 -19.49 -1.83
CA ASP A 10 2.19 -18.85 -0.58
C ASP A 10 0.78 -19.23 -0.13
N LYS A 11 0.69 -20.40 0.53
CA LYS A 11 -0.57 -20.94 1.04
C LYS A 11 -1.28 -20.02 2.04
N LEU A 12 -0.55 -19.14 2.73
CA LEU A 12 -1.10 -18.23 3.75
C LEU A 12 -2.14 -17.28 3.14
N PHE A 13 -1.81 -16.69 1.99
CA PHE A 13 -2.68 -15.72 1.31
C PHE A 13 -3.56 -16.34 0.23
N SER A 14 -3.31 -17.60 -0.16
CA SER A 14 -4.21 -18.34 -1.07
C SER A 14 -5.62 -18.58 -0.51
N LEU A 15 -5.81 -18.36 0.80
CA LEU A 15 -7.09 -18.44 1.50
C LEU A 15 -7.88 -17.13 1.45
N LEU A 16 -7.24 -16.01 1.11
CA LEU A 16 -7.93 -14.75 0.84
C LEU A 16 -8.41 -14.80 -0.60
N SER A 17 -9.71 -15.04 -0.81
CA SER A 17 -10.28 -15.09 -2.16
C SER A 17 -10.15 -13.72 -2.84
N LEU A 18 -10.04 -13.70 -4.17
CA LEU A 18 -10.01 -12.44 -4.92
C LEU A 18 -11.21 -11.54 -4.58
N SER A 19 -12.35 -12.17 -4.26
CA SER A 19 -13.58 -11.50 -3.84
C SER A 19 -13.42 -10.66 -2.57
N HIS A 20 -12.55 -11.03 -1.63
CA HIS A 20 -12.27 -10.20 -0.44
C HIS A 20 -11.64 -8.85 -0.81
N PHE A 21 -10.90 -8.77 -1.92
CA PHE A 21 -10.26 -7.52 -2.34
C PHE A 21 -11.19 -6.67 -3.20
N THR A 22 -12.12 -7.31 -3.90
CA THR A 22 -12.98 -6.66 -4.89
C THR A 22 -14.32 -6.22 -4.30
N GLU A 23 -14.92 -6.98 -3.38
CA GLU A 23 -16.26 -6.70 -2.84
C GLU A 23 -16.38 -5.38 -2.06
N PHE A 24 -15.28 -4.76 -1.63
CA PHE A 24 -15.32 -3.43 -0.98
C PHE A 24 -15.56 -2.27 -1.93
N TYR A 25 -15.22 -2.44 -3.21
CA TYR A 25 -15.00 -1.31 -4.12
C TYR A 25 -15.86 -1.37 -5.39
N TYR A 26 -16.42 -2.55 -5.71
CA TYR A 26 -17.32 -2.69 -6.85
C TYR A 26 -18.79 -2.60 -6.43
N ASP A 27 -19.40 -1.44 -6.66
CA ASP A 27 -20.82 -1.42 -7.00
C ASP A 27 -21.00 -1.78 -8.49
N ASP A 28 -22.24 -2.01 -8.93
CA ASP A 28 -22.54 -2.32 -10.34
C ASP A 28 -22.08 -1.25 -11.35
N ASN A 29 -21.64 -0.07 -10.89
CA ASN A 29 -21.19 1.05 -11.71
C ASN A 29 -19.66 1.20 -11.78
N SER A 30 -18.91 0.28 -11.18
CA SER A 30 -17.46 0.36 -11.08
C SER A 30 -16.77 -0.34 -12.25
N VAL A 31 -15.82 0.33 -12.90
CA VAL A 31 -15.06 -0.20 -14.04
C VAL A 31 -13.58 -0.30 -13.69
N MET A 32 -13.12 -1.53 -13.45
CA MET A 32 -11.71 -1.85 -13.22
C MET A 32 -10.87 -1.51 -14.46
N GLN A 33 -9.82 -0.70 -14.28
CA GLN A 33 -8.84 -0.39 -15.33
C GLN A 33 -7.65 -1.35 -15.26
N ARG A 34 -7.08 -1.53 -14.07
CA ARG A 34 -5.96 -2.43 -13.82
C ARG A 34 -5.87 -2.85 -12.35
N GLU A 35 -5.22 -3.98 -12.12
CA GLU A 35 -5.00 -4.59 -10.80
C GLU A 35 -3.67 -5.35 -10.78
N GLN A 36 -3.00 -5.37 -9.63
CA GLN A 36 -1.75 -6.11 -9.45
C GLN A 36 -1.52 -6.48 -7.98
N LEU A 37 -1.06 -7.71 -7.77
CA LEU A 37 -0.54 -8.18 -6.51
C LEU A 37 0.98 -8.00 -6.47
N PHE A 38 1.46 -7.37 -5.41
CA PHE A 38 2.85 -7.13 -5.10
C PHE A 38 3.27 -7.96 -3.89
N VAL A 39 4.37 -8.69 -4.01
CA VAL A 39 4.99 -9.43 -2.89
C VAL A 39 6.17 -8.61 -2.39
N LEU A 40 6.10 -8.14 -1.15
CA LEU A 40 7.12 -7.28 -0.56
C LEU A 40 8.11 -8.13 0.25
N GLN A 41 9.40 -7.90 0.03
CA GLN A 41 10.49 -8.64 0.67
C GLN A 41 11.22 -7.74 1.67
N ASP A 42 11.65 -8.32 2.79
CA ASP A 42 12.54 -7.63 3.74
C ASP A 42 13.84 -7.25 3.03
N VAL A 43 14.02 -5.96 2.78
CA VAL A 43 15.11 -5.39 1.98
C VAL A 43 16.45 -5.46 2.71
N GLN A 44 16.44 -5.54 4.04
CA GLN A 44 17.64 -5.58 4.86
C GLN A 44 18.15 -7.03 5.03
N ASN A 45 17.25 -8.02 4.97
CA ASN A 45 17.54 -9.41 5.27
C ASN A 45 17.27 -10.40 4.13
N ALA A 46 17.13 -9.93 2.88
CA ALA A 46 16.77 -10.71 1.70
C ALA A 46 17.57 -12.02 1.49
N GLN A 47 18.76 -12.16 2.11
CA GLN A 47 19.59 -13.37 2.03
C GLN A 47 19.55 -14.32 3.25
N LYS A 48 18.85 -14.01 4.37
CA LYS A 48 19.07 -14.78 5.62
C LYS A 48 17.84 -15.24 6.43
N ASN A 49 16.62 -14.71 6.27
CA ASN A 49 15.56 -15.02 7.24
C ASN A 49 14.33 -15.74 6.64
N LYS A 50 14.11 -16.99 7.10
CA LYS A 50 12.81 -17.71 6.97
C LYS A 50 11.75 -17.21 7.95
N SER A 51 12.06 -16.22 8.80
CA SER A 51 11.23 -15.76 9.92
C SER A 51 10.70 -14.34 9.80
N ALA A 52 11.01 -13.63 8.72
CA ALA A 52 10.39 -12.32 8.47
C ALA A 52 8.89 -12.53 8.15
N PRO A 53 7.99 -11.65 8.62
CA PRO A 53 6.59 -11.72 8.25
C PRO A 53 6.47 -11.58 6.73
N LYS A 54 5.55 -12.35 6.14
CA LYS A 54 5.17 -12.14 4.76
C LYS A 54 4.30 -10.90 4.64
N VAL A 55 4.58 -10.09 3.62
CA VAL A 55 3.85 -8.85 3.36
C VAL A 55 3.48 -8.78 1.89
N HIS A 56 2.17 -8.69 1.61
CA HIS A 56 1.64 -8.50 0.28
C HIS A 56 0.87 -7.18 0.19
N ALA A 57 0.88 -6.56 -0.99
CA ALA A 57 0.02 -5.43 -1.31
C ALA A 57 -0.74 -5.74 -2.60
N TYR A 58 -2.06 -5.65 -2.58
CA TYR A 58 -2.88 -5.69 -3.78
C TYR A 58 -3.36 -4.27 -4.09
N ILE A 59 -3.10 -3.80 -5.31
CA ILE A 59 -3.50 -2.47 -5.76
C ILE A 59 -4.43 -2.62 -6.95
N SER A 60 -5.48 -1.82 -6.98
CA SER A 60 -6.35 -1.65 -8.15
C SER A 60 -6.55 -0.18 -8.49
N GLU A 61 -6.79 0.10 -9.76
CA GLU A 61 -7.25 1.39 -10.27
C GLU A 61 -8.57 1.17 -10.99
N ASP A 62 -9.60 1.89 -10.57
CA ASP A 62 -10.95 1.77 -11.10
C ASP A 62 -11.65 3.12 -11.21
N THR A 63 -12.69 3.14 -12.05
CA THR A 63 -13.62 4.27 -12.12
C THR A 63 -14.90 3.91 -11.38
N HIS A 64 -15.24 4.64 -10.32
CA HIS A 64 -16.43 4.43 -9.49
C HIS A 64 -17.32 5.68 -9.49
N GLY A 65 -18.51 5.60 -10.07
CA GLY A 65 -19.47 6.72 -10.09
C GLY A 65 -18.91 8.02 -10.72
N GLY A 66 -17.99 7.90 -11.69
CA GLY A 66 -17.29 9.02 -12.32
C GLY A 66 -16.05 9.52 -11.58
N LYS A 67 -15.70 8.93 -10.43
CA LYS A 67 -14.42 9.15 -9.74
C LYS A 67 -13.37 8.19 -10.25
N HIS A 68 -12.13 8.62 -10.29
CA HIS A 68 -10.96 7.77 -10.52
C HIS A 68 -10.33 7.42 -9.17
N VAL A 69 -10.25 6.14 -8.84
CA VAL A 69 -9.85 5.68 -7.50
C VAL A 69 -8.71 4.68 -7.62
N ILE A 70 -7.73 4.81 -6.73
CA ILE A 70 -6.67 3.82 -6.51
C ILE A 70 -6.93 3.15 -5.16
N ASN A 71 -7.19 1.85 -5.16
CA ASN A 71 -7.40 1.07 -3.95
C ASN A 71 -6.13 0.31 -3.60
N MET A 72 -5.77 0.31 -2.32
CA MET A 72 -4.59 -0.35 -1.78
C MET A 72 -5.01 -1.26 -0.63
N SER A 73 -4.66 -2.53 -0.73
CA SER A 73 -4.92 -3.54 0.29
C SER A 73 -3.59 -4.14 0.73
N PHE A 74 -3.21 -3.92 1.98
CA PHE A 74 -2.01 -4.51 2.57
C PHE A 74 -2.39 -5.69 3.45
N MET A 75 -1.64 -6.78 3.30
CA MET A 75 -1.81 -8.01 4.05
C MET A 75 -0.47 -8.37 4.71
N VAL A 76 -0.44 -8.35 6.04
CA VAL A 76 0.78 -8.55 6.84
C VAL A 76 0.61 -9.77 7.73
N GLU A 77 1.47 -10.77 7.58
CA GLU A 77 1.48 -11.95 8.46
C GLU A 77 1.67 -11.54 9.92
N LYS A 78 0.81 -12.07 10.80
CA LYS A 78 0.93 -11.92 12.25
C LYS A 78 2.13 -12.72 12.73
N VAL A 79 3.11 -12.03 13.32
CA VAL A 79 4.30 -12.64 13.94
C VAL A 79 4.50 -12.12 15.35
N ASP A 80 5.18 -12.92 16.19
CA ASP A 80 5.47 -12.53 17.57
C ASP A 80 6.28 -11.23 17.66
N GLY A 81 5.78 -10.27 18.42
CA GLY A 81 6.41 -8.97 18.65
C GLY A 81 6.22 -7.94 17.53
N LEU A 82 5.44 -8.22 16.49
CA LEU A 82 5.01 -7.19 15.54
C LEU A 82 4.07 -6.21 16.25
N HIS A 83 4.44 -4.94 16.28
CA HIS A 83 3.57 -3.87 16.76
C HIS A 83 2.68 -3.38 15.59
N PHE A 84 1.46 -3.89 15.56
CA PHE A 84 0.44 -3.48 14.58
C PHE A 84 -0.72 -2.83 15.34
N ALA A 85 -0.80 -1.50 15.30
CA ALA A 85 -1.76 -0.76 16.10
C ALA A 85 -3.22 -1.08 15.69
N ASN A 86 -4.09 -1.12 16.69
CA ASN A 86 -5.53 -1.35 16.48
C ASN A 86 -6.13 -0.18 15.69
N TYR A 87 -6.94 -0.53 14.69
CA TYR A 87 -7.65 0.43 13.87
C TYR A 87 -8.80 1.10 14.65
N HIS A 88 -9.00 2.40 14.42
CA HIS A 88 -10.15 3.14 14.95
C HIS A 88 -10.54 4.32 14.02
N ASP A 89 -11.83 4.49 13.72
CA ASP A 89 -12.29 5.56 12.83
C ASP A 89 -11.89 6.97 13.31
N ASP A 90 -11.91 7.21 14.63
CA ASP A 90 -11.48 8.49 15.23
C ASP A 90 -10.00 8.86 14.96
N ASN A 91 -9.18 7.91 14.51
CA ASN A 91 -7.78 8.16 14.16
C ASN A 91 -7.60 8.59 12.70
N ILE A 92 -8.64 8.54 11.86
CA ILE A 92 -8.56 8.96 10.47
C ILE A 92 -8.32 10.47 10.41
N LYS A 93 -7.05 10.86 10.28
CA LYS A 93 -6.62 12.24 10.13
C LYS A 93 -5.22 12.34 9.53
N PRO A 94 -4.91 13.44 8.83
CA PRO A 94 -3.55 13.77 8.42
C PRO A 94 -2.61 13.81 9.64
N THR A 95 -1.53 13.05 9.63
CA THR A 95 -0.50 13.03 10.67
C THR A 95 0.87 12.81 10.04
N ASP A 96 1.81 13.73 10.29
CA ASP A 96 3.18 13.62 9.80
C ASP A 96 4.00 12.61 10.64
N GLY A 97 5.12 12.14 10.10
CA GLY A 97 6.08 11.31 10.83
C GLY A 97 5.71 9.83 10.98
N LEU A 98 4.72 9.32 10.22
CA LEU A 98 4.23 7.94 10.36
C LEU A 98 5.31 6.86 10.12
N TRP A 99 6.30 7.16 9.28
CA TRP A 99 7.41 6.26 8.94
C TRP A 99 8.35 5.92 10.11
N GLN A 100 8.18 6.57 11.27
CA GLN A 100 8.96 6.30 12.48
C GLN A 100 8.50 5.05 13.23
N GLU A 101 7.37 4.46 12.81
CA GLU A 101 6.73 3.28 13.41
C GLU A 101 6.32 2.30 12.29
N THR A 102 5.42 1.36 12.58
CA THR A 102 4.77 0.55 11.54
C THR A 102 3.98 1.46 10.60
N CYS A 103 4.34 1.46 9.31
CA CYS A 103 3.81 2.31 8.27
C CYS A 103 3.64 1.49 6.97
N LEU A 104 2.49 1.59 6.33
CA LEU A 104 2.23 1.03 5.01
C LEU A 104 2.33 2.18 4.00
N GLU A 105 3.06 1.99 2.92
CA GLU A 105 3.42 3.10 2.03
C GLU A 105 3.16 2.76 0.57
N CYS A 106 2.77 3.75 -0.23
CA CYS A 106 2.65 3.60 -1.67
C CYS A 106 3.13 4.85 -2.39
N PHE A 107 4.03 4.66 -3.35
CA PHE A 107 4.55 5.73 -4.19
C PHE A 107 3.99 5.60 -5.60
N ILE A 108 3.51 6.71 -6.18
CA ILE A 108 2.83 6.73 -7.48
C ILE A 108 3.48 7.81 -8.35
N GLY A 109 4.08 7.41 -9.46
CA GLY A 109 4.74 8.31 -10.41
C GLY A 109 3.76 9.16 -11.20
N LEU A 110 4.10 10.43 -11.39
CA LEU A 110 3.33 11.38 -12.20
C LEU A 110 4.00 11.63 -13.55
N ALA A 111 3.21 12.08 -14.52
CA ALA A 111 3.62 12.35 -15.90
C ALA A 111 4.62 13.52 -16.02
N ASP A 112 4.64 14.42 -15.04
CA ASP A 112 5.58 15.55 -14.96
C ASP A 112 6.95 15.16 -14.40
N GLY A 113 7.15 13.89 -14.04
CA GLY A 113 8.38 13.38 -13.43
C GLY A 113 8.37 13.42 -11.89
N GLY A 114 7.38 14.06 -11.28
CA GLY A 114 7.12 14.03 -9.85
C GLY A 114 6.50 12.71 -9.38
N TYR A 115 6.09 12.66 -8.12
CA TYR A 115 5.36 11.53 -7.54
C TYR A 115 4.60 11.91 -6.28
N ILE A 116 3.59 11.10 -5.97
CA ILE A 116 2.87 11.14 -4.70
C ILE A 116 3.38 10.00 -3.83
N GLU A 117 3.59 10.29 -2.55
CA GLU A 117 3.80 9.29 -1.50
C GLU A 117 2.59 9.31 -0.58
N MET A 118 2.06 8.12 -0.29
CA MET A 118 1.01 7.90 0.68
C MET A 118 1.52 7.04 1.82
N ASN A 119 1.43 7.56 3.04
CA ASN A 119 1.82 6.86 4.26
C ASN A 119 0.57 6.57 5.10
N ILE A 120 0.44 5.33 5.55
CA ILE A 120 -0.73 4.78 6.21
C ILE A 120 -0.27 4.09 7.49
N ALA A 121 -0.70 4.61 8.64
CA ALA A 121 -0.52 3.89 9.89
C ALA A 121 -1.61 2.81 10.05
N PRO A 122 -1.32 1.66 10.67
CA PRO A 122 -2.31 0.62 10.95
C PRO A 122 -3.54 1.09 11.73
N ASP A 123 -3.42 2.19 12.49
CA ASP A 123 -4.49 2.71 13.33
C ASP A 123 -5.48 3.63 12.61
N GLY A 124 -5.25 3.96 11.33
CA GLY A 124 -6.11 4.81 10.50
C GLY A 124 -5.54 6.21 10.20
N ARG A 125 -4.44 6.62 10.85
CA ARG A 125 -3.76 7.87 10.48
C ARG A 125 -3.13 7.76 9.09
N TYR A 126 -3.03 8.88 8.39
CA TYR A 126 -2.41 8.92 7.07
C TYR A 126 -1.61 10.21 6.84
N ALA A 127 -0.75 10.21 5.83
CA ALA A 127 -0.17 11.40 5.25
C ALA A 127 -0.01 11.25 3.74
N LEU A 128 -0.11 12.36 3.02
CA LEU A 128 0.10 12.44 1.59
C LEU A 128 1.13 13.52 1.29
N TYR A 129 2.10 13.19 0.46
CA TYR A 129 3.18 14.08 0.08
C TYR A 129 3.32 14.14 -1.42
N HIS A 130 3.49 15.34 -1.96
CA HIS A 130 3.92 15.53 -3.34
C HIS A 130 5.42 15.84 -3.37
N PHE A 131 6.13 15.13 -4.24
CA PHE A 131 7.54 15.36 -4.55
C PHE A 131 7.67 15.72 -6.01
N SER A 132 8.25 16.88 -6.31
CA SER A 132 8.53 17.28 -7.69
C SER A 132 9.66 16.47 -8.30
N GLU A 133 10.65 16.06 -7.50
CA GLU A 133 11.76 15.19 -7.94
C GLU A 133 12.24 14.28 -6.78
N TYR A 134 13.29 13.49 -7.03
CA TYR A 134 13.87 12.57 -6.06
C TYR A 134 14.26 13.29 -4.75
N ARG A 135 13.63 12.89 -3.64
CA ARG A 135 13.82 13.42 -2.27
C ARG A 135 13.85 14.95 -2.14
N THR A 136 13.25 15.69 -3.07
CA THR A 136 13.02 17.13 -2.88
C THR A 136 12.12 17.36 -1.67
N PRO A 137 12.16 18.52 -1.00
CA PRO A 137 11.25 18.79 0.10
C PRO A 137 9.80 18.50 -0.31
N ALA A 138 9.17 17.58 0.42
CA ALA A 138 7.79 17.21 0.21
C ALA A 138 6.88 18.42 0.41
N THR A 139 5.87 18.56 -0.44
CA THR A 139 4.72 19.44 -0.16
C THR A 139 3.60 18.57 0.39
N PRO A 140 3.20 18.73 1.67
CA PRO A 140 2.08 17.99 2.23
C PRO A 140 0.80 18.29 1.44
N ILE A 141 0.11 17.25 1.01
CA ILE A 141 -1.18 17.37 0.34
C ILE A 141 -2.23 17.42 1.43
N GLN A 142 -2.73 18.62 1.72
CA GLN A 142 -3.91 18.79 2.55
C GLN A 142 -5.12 18.35 1.75
N THR A 143 -5.90 17.41 2.28
CA THR A 143 -7.06 16.91 1.57
C THR A 143 -8.28 16.84 2.47
N ASP A 144 -9.24 17.71 2.17
CA ASP A 144 -10.66 17.57 2.50
C ASP A 144 -11.40 16.70 1.47
N LYS A 145 -10.68 16.16 0.47
CA LYS A 145 -11.20 15.50 -0.74
C LYS A 145 -10.89 14.01 -0.85
N VAL A 146 -10.09 13.46 0.06
CA VAL A 146 -9.73 12.04 0.07
C VAL A 146 -10.63 11.36 1.08
N THR A 147 -11.56 10.56 0.57
CA THR A 147 -12.37 9.65 1.38
C THR A 147 -11.60 8.35 1.49
N LEU A 148 -10.95 8.14 2.64
CA LEU A 148 -10.38 6.84 2.96
C LEU A 148 -11.48 5.98 3.54
N SER A 149 -11.90 4.97 2.80
CA SER A 149 -12.63 3.85 3.38
C SER A 149 -11.62 2.87 3.93
N TRP A 150 -11.77 2.55 5.22
CA TRP A 150 -10.89 1.63 5.90
C TRP A 150 -11.64 0.37 6.29
N ARG A 151 -10.96 -0.76 6.14
CA ARG A 151 -11.36 -2.01 6.78
C ARG A 151 -10.14 -2.63 7.43
N ALA A 152 -10.32 -3.00 8.69
CA ALA A 152 -9.49 -3.95 9.39
C ALA A 152 -10.29 -5.25 9.50
N ASP A 153 -9.83 -6.32 8.87
CA ASP A 153 -10.39 -7.66 9.08
C ASP A 153 -9.56 -8.42 10.11
N ASP A 154 -9.45 -7.82 11.29
CA ASP A 154 -8.68 -8.39 12.40
C ASP A 154 -9.54 -9.45 13.11
N ASN A 155 -9.93 -10.51 12.41
CA ASN A 155 -10.48 -11.69 13.07
C ASN A 155 -9.36 -12.42 13.83
N ASP A 156 -9.58 -12.77 15.09
CA ASP A 156 -8.59 -13.47 15.93
C ASP A 156 -8.14 -14.82 15.34
N ASN A 157 -8.95 -15.39 14.45
CA ASN A 157 -8.67 -16.64 13.73
C ASN A 157 -7.88 -16.47 12.43
N VAL A 158 -7.60 -15.23 12.01
CA VAL A 158 -6.86 -14.92 10.77
C VAL A 158 -5.40 -14.65 11.13
N LEU A 159 -4.48 -15.35 10.44
CA LEU A 159 -3.03 -15.26 10.62
C LEU A 159 -2.41 -13.98 10.03
N VAL A 160 -3.25 -13.03 9.60
CA VAL A 160 -2.87 -11.88 8.80
C VAL A 160 -3.61 -10.65 9.33
N TYR A 161 -2.95 -9.50 9.36
CA TYR A 161 -3.57 -8.20 9.46
C TYR A 161 -3.88 -7.68 8.06
N GLU A 162 -5.10 -7.19 7.86
CA GLU A 162 -5.53 -6.61 6.60
C GLU A 162 -5.86 -5.12 6.79
N ARG A 163 -5.33 -4.27 5.91
CA ARG A 163 -5.66 -2.84 5.87
C ARG A 163 -5.95 -2.46 4.44
N HIS A 164 -7.17 -2.00 4.21
CA HIS A 164 -7.62 -1.54 2.90
C HIS A 164 -7.85 -0.03 2.93
N VAL A 165 -7.40 0.67 1.89
CA VAL A 165 -7.48 2.12 1.79
C VAL A 165 -7.71 2.54 0.33
N SER A 166 -8.67 3.43 0.11
CA SER A 166 -8.95 4.01 -1.22
C SER A 166 -8.53 5.46 -1.32
N LEU A 167 -7.88 5.81 -2.42
CA LEU A 167 -7.49 7.17 -2.75
C LEU A 167 -8.26 7.66 -3.98
N ASP A 168 -9.13 8.66 -3.79
CA ASP A 168 -9.76 9.39 -4.89
C ASP A 168 -8.71 10.29 -5.56
N VAL A 169 -8.30 9.91 -6.76
CA VAL A 169 -7.30 10.61 -7.59
C VAL A 169 -7.96 11.40 -8.72
N SER A 170 -9.28 11.59 -8.71
CA SER A 170 -10.01 12.26 -9.79
C SER A 170 -9.49 13.64 -10.13
N ALA A 171 -9.00 14.38 -9.13
CA ALA A 171 -8.49 15.74 -9.29
C ALA A 171 -7.07 15.80 -9.89
N VAL A 172 -6.40 14.66 -10.03
CA VAL A 172 -5.03 14.55 -10.55
C VAL A 172 -4.90 13.41 -11.57
N ALA A 173 -6.03 12.89 -12.06
CA ALA A 173 -6.08 11.73 -12.94
C ALA A 173 -5.34 11.99 -14.26
N GLU A 174 -5.36 13.22 -14.75
CA GLU A 174 -4.63 13.68 -15.93
C GLU A 174 -3.11 13.70 -15.75
N LEU A 175 -2.63 13.68 -14.50
CA LEU A 175 -1.21 13.60 -14.17
C LEU A 175 -0.72 12.16 -14.06
N LEU A 176 -1.62 11.17 -14.08
CA LEU A 176 -1.24 9.75 -14.06
C LEU A 176 -0.93 9.28 -15.49
N PRO A 177 0.32 8.90 -15.81
CA PRO A 177 0.66 8.39 -17.13
C PRO A 177 0.07 6.99 -17.32
N GLU A 178 -0.23 6.62 -18.58
CA GLU A 178 -0.78 5.30 -18.94
C GLU A 178 0.06 4.14 -18.38
N GLN A 179 1.39 4.27 -18.43
CA GLN A 179 2.34 3.41 -17.71
C GLN A 179 2.86 4.17 -16.49
N THR A 180 2.15 4.02 -15.37
CA THR A 180 2.55 4.62 -14.11
C THR A 180 3.64 3.76 -13.49
N LEU A 181 4.58 4.38 -12.77
CA LEU A 181 5.45 3.61 -11.89
C LEU A 181 4.83 3.62 -10.51
N ILE A 182 4.72 2.45 -9.89
CA ILE A 182 4.19 2.29 -8.54
C ILE A 182 5.15 1.53 -7.65
N ASN A 183 5.17 1.86 -6.37
CA ASN A 183 5.98 1.15 -5.39
C ASN A 183 5.26 1.03 -4.05
N PRO A 184 4.47 -0.04 -3.81
CA PRO A 184 4.03 -0.36 -2.47
C PRO A 184 5.20 -0.82 -1.61
N CYS A 185 5.29 -0.27 -0.40
CA CYS A 185 6.30 -0.57 0.60
C CYS A 185 5.65 -0.76 1.97
N ALA A 186 6.38 -1.32 2.92
CA ALA A 186 5.99 -1.33 4.32
C ALA A 186 7.21 -1.16 5.23
N ILE A 187 7.01 -0.43 6.32
CA ILE A 187 7.89 -0.39 7.47
C ILE A 187 7.14 -1.12 8.59
N LEU A 188 7.75 -2.15 9.17
CA LEU A 188 7.17 -2.90 10.28
C LEU A 188 8.03 -2.74 11.53
N ASN A 189 7.43 -2.26 12.62
CA ASN A 189 8.07 -2.26 13.93
C ASN A 189 7.92 -3.65 14.57
N ILE A 190 9.02 -4.40 14.64
CA ILE A 190 9.07 -5.73 15.24
C ILE A 190 10.00 -5.67 16.45
N LYS A 191 9.43 -5.82 17.66
CA LYS A 191 10.16 -5.77 18.94
C LYS A 191 10.97 -4.47 19.14
N GLY A 192 10.56 -3.37 18.52
CA GLY A 192 11.21 -2.06 18.60
C GLY A 192 12.14 -1.73 17.42
N ASP A 193 12.44 -2.70 16.56
CA ASP A 193 13.28 -2.51 15.39
C ASP A 193 12.42 -2.29 14.13
N LEU A 194 12.79 -1.34 13.28
CA LEU A 194 12.11 -1.07 12.01
C LEU A 194 12.66 -1.96 10.90
N HIS A 195 11.79 -2.78 10.33
CA HIS A 195 12.06 -3.64 9.18
C HIS A 195 11.40 -3.05 7.93
N TYR A 196 12.09 -3.08 6.81
CA TYR A 196 11.69 -2.39 5.58
C TYR A 196 11.39 -3.41 4.49
N PHE A 197 10.23 -3.28 3.85
CA PHE A 197 9.71 -4.22 2.87
C PHE A 197 9.37 -3.49 1.57
N ALA A 198 9.85 -4.02 0.44
CA ALA A 198 9.55 -3.50 -0.89
C ALA A 198 9.56 -4.64 -1.92
N VAL A 199 8.99 -4.41 -3.10
CA VAL A 199 9.02 -5.39 -4.21
C VAL A 199 10.44 -5.63 -4.70
N SER A 200 11.19 -4.54 -4.82
CA SER A 200 12.57 -4.47 -5.26
C SER A 200 13.26 -3.42 -4.40
N SER A 201 14.55 -3.61 -4.10
CA SER A 201 15.25 -2.74 -3.16
C SER A 201 16.55 -2.19 -3.70
N ALA A 202 16.76 -0.90 -3.40
CA ALA A 202 18.05 -0.25 -3.51
C ALA A 202 19.02 -0.78 -2.43
N PRO A 203 20.35 -0.65 -2.64
CA PRO A 203 21.37 -1.07 -1.66
C PRO A 203 21.26 -0.37 -0.29
N VAL A 204 20.61 0.80 -0.27
CA VAL A 204 20.20 1.53 0.94
C VAL A 204 18.67 1.47 0.95
N SER A 205 18.03 1.25 2.10
CA SER A 205 16.57 1.25 2.25
C SER A 205 15.98 2.62 1.88
N ASP A 206 15.85 2.86 0.57
CA ASP A 206 15.35 4.09 -0.02
C ASP A 206 14.21 3.74 -0.98
N PHE A 207 12.98 3.91 -0.48
CA PHE A 207 11.78 3.64 -1.27
C PHE A 207 11.53 4.68 -2.37
N HIS A 208 12.21 5.83 -2.35
CA HIS A 208 12.01 6.92 -3.32
C HIS A 208 12.76 6.72 -4.64
N ASP A 209 13.65 5.73 -4.73
CA ASP A 209 14.41 5.49 -5.96
C ASP A 209 13.55 4.77 -7.01
N LYS A 210 13.08 5.56 -7.99
CA LYS A 210 12.23 5.09 -9.10
C LYS A 210 12.86 3.97 -9.94
N ALA A 211 14.19 3.75 -9.86
CA ALA A 211 14.85 2.64 -10.54
C ALA A 211 14.37 1.26 -10.03
N PHE A 212 13.79 1.19 -8.83
CA PHE A 212 13.29 -0.03 -8.21
C PHE A 212 11.76 -0.12 -8.22
N TRP A 213 11.06 0.88 -8.78
CA TRP A 213 9.61 0.89 -8.86
C TRP A 213 9.11 -0.04 -9.95
N GLN A 214 7.87 -0.50 -9.77
CA GLN A 214 7.24 -1.46 -10.67
C GLN A 214 6.42 -0.72 -11.72
N LYS A 215 6.36 -1.29 -12.92
CA LYS A 215 5.41 -0.83 -13.93
C LYS A 215 3.99 -1.19 -13.48
N TRP A 216 3.11 -0.22 -13.62
CA TRP A 216 1.69 -0.22 -13.31
C TRP A 216 0.96 0.24 -14.56
#